data_AF-A0A8K0EF35-F1
#
_entry.id   AF-A0A8K0EF35-F1
#
_cell.length_a   1.000
_cell.length_b   1.000
_cell.length_c   1.000
_cell.angle_alpha   90.00
_cell.angle_beta   90.00
_cell.angle_gamma   90.00
#
_symmetry.space_group_name_H-M   'P 1'
#
loop_
_entity.id
_entity.type
_entity.pdbx_description
1 polymer ?
#
loop_
_entity_poly.entity_id
_entity_poly.type
_entity_poly.pdbx_seq_one_letter_code
_entity_poly.pdbx_strand_id
1 'polypeptide(L)'
;MMLFTRPPASVILLLAVLGMIMKSSRAQPSILECETDQDCIDEYGFGNYCCARVNSIIRNLRQCKPIGEEGELCHVGSNYLPYPFRGSRRFWRCQCNFPQSFWCAPDPASFLPGGGRCERWVPPANTTSTSSTEDAGSG
;
A
#
# COMPACT_ATOMS: atom_id res chain seq x y z
N MET A 1 -41.28 33.28 7.64
CA MET A 1 -41.01 32.80 6.26
C MET A 1 -39.55 33.11 5.95
N MET A 2 -38.66 32.10 5.95
CA MET A 2 -37.25 32.30 5.61
C MET A 2 -37.10 32.24 4.09
N LEU A 3 -36.77 33.37 3.46
CA LEU A 3 -36.43 33.40 2.03
C LEU A 3 -35.06 32.74 1.85
N PHE A 4 -35.05 31.50 1.38
CA PHE A 4 -33.86 30.90 0.79
C PHE A 4 -33.63 31.51 -0.60
N THR A 5 -32.86 32.60 -0.65
CA THR A 5 -32.32 33.11 -1.91
C THR A 5 -31.36 32.06 -2.46
N ARG A 6 -31.67 31.50 -3.63
CA ARG A 6 -30.80 30.54 -4.31
C ARG A 6 -29.45 31.22 -4.60
N PRO A 7 -28.32 30.61 -4.23
CA PRO A 7 -27.02 31.18 -4.53
C PRO A 7 -26.84 31.29 -6.05
N PRO A 8 -26.22 32.38 -6.55
CA PRO A 8 -25.98 32.54 -7.98
C PRO A 8 -25.07 31.42 -8.49
N ALA A 9 -25.28 30.97 -9.73
CA ALA A 9 -24.55 29.85 -10.32
C ALA A 9 -23.02 30.02 -10.27
N SER A 10 -22.54 31.27 -10.30
CA SER A 10 -21.14 31.63 -10.12
C SER A 10 -20.58 31.23 -8.75
N VAL A 11 -21.35 31.34 -7.66
CA VAL A 11 -20.95 30.92 -6.31
C VAL A 11 -20.88 29.39 -6.22
N ILE A 12 -21.84 28.69 -6.83
CA ILE A 12 -21.85 27.21 -6.86
C ILE A 12 -20.63 26.69 -7.63
N LEU A 13 -20.32 27.30 -8.79
CA LEU A 13 -19.15 26.95 -9.59
C LEU A 13 -17.84 27.21 -8.84
N LEU A 14 -17.74 28.33 -8.12
CA LEU A 14 -16.57 28.67 -7.32
C LEU A 14 -16.34 27.64 -6.19
N LEU A 15 -17.40 27.24 -5.49
CA LEU A 15 -17.33 26.22 -4.44
C LEU A 15 -16.95 24.84 -4.99
N ALA A 16 -17.46 24.47 -6.17
CA ALA A 16 -17.12 23.21 -6.83
C ALA A 16 -15.63 23.17 -7.25
N VAL A 17 -15.12 24.25 -7.83
CA VAL A 17 -13.71 24.38 -8.21
C VAL A 17 -12.81 24.35 -6.97
N LEU A 18 -13.16 25.11 -5.92
CA LEU A 18 -12.40 25.11 -4.66
C LEU A 18 -12.38 23.72 -4.01
N GLY A 19 -13.52 23.01 -4.03
CA GLY A 19 -13.62 21.64 -3.54
C GLY A 19 -12.79 20.63 -4.34
N MET A 20 -12.62 20.84 -5.66
CA MET A 20 -11.73 20.02 -6.48
C MET A 20 -10.25 20.30 -6.18
N ILE A 21 -9.88 21.57 -5.96
CA ILE A 21 -8.50 21.96 -5.60
C ILE A 21 -8.11 21.37 -4.23
N MET A 22 -9.01 21.41 -3.25
CA MET A 22 -8.74 20.85 -1.91
C MET A 22 -8.62 19.33 -1.88
N LYS A 23 -9.21 18.62 -2.85
CA LYS A 23 -9.05 17.17 -3.00
C LYS A 23 -7.71 16.74 -3.60
N SER A 24 -6.91 17.69 -4.11
CA SER A 24 -5.68 17.39 -4.86
C SER A 24 -4.41 17.29 -3.99
N SER A 25 -4.52 17.29 -2.67
CA SER A 25 -3.38 17.14 -1.75
C SER A 25 -3.13 15.68 -1.37
N ARG A 26 -2.75 14.83 -2.33
CA ARG A 26 -2.26 13.45 -2.05
C ARG A 26 -0.75 13.30 -2.22
N ALA A 27 0.00 14.29 -1.76
CA ALA A 27 1.45 14.18 -1.66
C ALA A 27 1.94 15.04 -0.49
N GLN A 28 1.64 14.61 0.74
CA GLN A 28 2.54 14.97 1.83
C GLN A 28 3.74 14.04 1.71
N PRO A 29 4.96 14.55 1.41
CA PRO A 29 6.14 13.78 1.72
C PRO A 29 6.10 13.57 3.24
N SER A 30 5.91 12.33 3.66
CA SER A 30 6.00 11.93 5.06
C SER A 30 7.47 12.11 5.50
N ILE A 31 7.80 13.34 5.89
CA ILE A 31 9.11 13.79 6.36
C ILE A 31 9.34 13.41 7.83
N LEU A 32 8.31 12.87 8.51
CA LEU A 32 8.46 12.44 9.89
C LEU A 32 9.54 11.36 10.00
N GLU A 33 10.65 11.70 10.65
CA GLU A 33 11.69 10.76 11.05
C GLU A 33 11.13 9.78 12.08
N CYS A 34 11.52 8.51 11.98
CA CYS A 34 10.96 7.44 12.80
C CYS A 34 12.03 6.40 13.15
N GLU A 35 11.80 5.63 14.21
CA GLU A 35 12.61 4.49 14.60
C GLU A 35 11.89 3.16 14.38
N THR A 36 10.59 3.12 14.68
CA THR A 36 9.73 1.93 14.57
C THR A 36 8.44 2.23 13.82
N ASP A 37 7.72 1.19 13.40
CA ASP A 37 6.40 1.38 12.78
C ASP A 37 5.39 2.06 13.72
N GLN A 38 5.58 1.94 15.05
CA GLN A 38 4.67 2.53 16.02
C GLN A 38 4.64 4.05 15.91
N ASP A 39 5.80 4.70 15.71
CA ASP A 39 5.89 6.15 15.56
C ASP A 39 5.03 6.66 14.39
N CYS A 40 4.99 5.88 13.30
CA CYS A 40 4.19 6.20 12.12
C CYS A 40 2.71 5.85 12.30
N ILE A 41 2.39 4.83 13.09
CA ILE A 41 1.01 4.44 13.40
C ILE A 41 0.37 5.46 14.35
N ASP A 42 1.12 5.98 15.30
CA ASP A 42 0.65 6.98 16.26
C ASP A 42 0.30 8.29 15.54
N GLU A 43 1.03 8.65 14.48
CA GLU A 43 0.78 9.86 13.68
C GLU A 43 -0.27 9.64 12.55
N TYR A 44 -0.12 8.57 11.76
CA TYR A 44 -0.86 8.39 10.51
C TYR A 44 -1.91 7.27 10.55
N GLY A 45 -2.00 6.55 11.66
CA GLY A 45 -2.94 5.44 11.85
C GLY A 45 -2.43 4.09 11.33
N PHE A 46 -3.04 3.04 11.85
CA PHE A 46 -2.70 1.66 11.56
C PHE A 46 -2.98 1.28 10.11
N GLY A 47 -2.03 0.60 9.46
CA GLY A 47 -2.19 0.03 8.12
C GLY A 47 -1.88 1.00 6.97
N ASN A 48 -1.57 2.26 7.27
CA ASN A 48 -1.33 3.29 6.25
C ASN A 48 0.16 3.53 6.00
N TYR A 49 0.97 3.53 7.07
CA TYR A 49 2.39 3.87 7.02
C TYR A 49 3.25 2.87 7.79
N CYS A 50 4.53 2.79 7.42
CA CYS A 50 5.57 2.08 8.16
C CYS A 50 6.85 2.94 8.26
N CYS A 51 7.76 2.56 9.14
CA CYS A 51 9.04 3.25 9.28
C CYS A 51 10.14 2.61 8.43
N ALA A 52 10.50 3.22 7.29
CA ALA A 52 11.46 2.64 6.37
C ALA A 52 12.61 3.61 6.03
N ARG A 53 13.75 3.08 5.56
CA ARG A 53 14.89 3.91 5.15
C ARG A 53 14.51 4.85 4.01
N VAL A 54 15.08 6.04 3.99
CA VAL A 54 14.82 7.03 2.92
C VAL A 54 15.24 6.50 1.56
N ASN A 55 16.40 5.85 1.47
CA ASN A 55 16.91 5.20 0.26
C ASN A 55 17.69 3.91 0.62
N SER A 56 18.24 3.24 -0.39
CA SER A 56 19.02 2.00 -0.21
C SER A 56 20.45 2.22 0.30
N ILE A 57 20.96 3.47 0.28
CA ILE A 57 22.37 3.80 0.54
C ILE A 57 22.57 4.30 1.98
N ILE A 58 21.72 5.22 2.42
CA ILE A 58 21.75 5.87 3.74
C ILE A 58 21.05 4.95 4.74
N ARG A 59 21.83 4.36 5.65
CA ARG A 59 21.32 3.33 6.58
C ARG A 59 20.64 3.88 7.83
N ASN A 60 20.98 5.12 8.19
CA ASN A 60 20.63 5.71 9.48
C ASN A 60 19.39 6.62 9.42
N LEU A 61 19.01 7.07 8.23
CA LEU A 61 17.84 7.94 8.07
C LEU A 61 16.63 7.11 7.66
N ARG A 62 15.57 7.21 8.45
CA ARG A 62 14.29 6.55 8.22
C ARG A 62 13.18 7.57 8.35
N GLN A 63 12.11 7.34 7.62
CA GLN A 63 10.93 8.17 7.69
C GLN A 63 9.70 7.31 7.56
N CYS A 64 8.58 7.83 8.04
CA CYS A 64 7.30 7.23 7.74
C CYS A 64 7.11 7.21 6.23
N LYS A 65 6.68 6.08 5.69
CA LYS A 65 6.38 5.90 4.27
C LYS A 65 5.08 5.13 4.12
N PRO A 66 4.31 5.39 3.06
CA PRO A 66 3.09 4.65 2.80
C PRO A 66 3.39 3.16 2.62
N ILE A 67 2.45 2.31 3.03
CA ILE A 67 2.43 0.87 2.74
C ILE A 67 2.37 0.66 1.22
N GLY A 68 3.03 -0.39 0.72
CA GLY A 68 3.13 -0.67 -0.71
C GLY A 68 1.78 -1.07 -1.33
N GLU A 69 1.45 -0.43 -2.45
CA GLU A 69 0.24 -0.67 -3.25
C GLU A 69 0.52 -1.56 -4.48
N GLU A 70 -0.53 -2.02 -5.16
CA GLU A 70 -0.43 -2.90 -6.34
C GLU A 70 0.53 -2.34 -7.41
N GLY A 71 1.43 -3.18 -7.90
CA GLY A 71 2.44 -2.86 -8.92
C GLY A 71 3.67 -2.12 -8.40
N GLU A 72 3.67 -1.64 -7.15
CA GLU A 72 4.80 -0.92 -6.58
C GLU A 72 5.99 -1.84 -6.28
N LEU A 73 7.20 -1.30 -6.39
CA LEU A 73 8.43 -2.01 -6.03
C LEU A 73 8.45 -2.35 -4.54
N CYS A 74 8.82 -3.58 -4.24
CA CYS A 74 8.98 -4.11 -2.90
C CYS A 74 10.24 -4.98 -2.80
N HIS A 75 10.55 -5.45 -1.60
CA HIS A 75 11.62 -6.41 -1.35
C HIS A 75 11.01 -7.69 -0.79
N VAL A 76 11.31 -8.86 -1.37
CA VAL A 76 10.65 -10.14 -1.03
C VAL A 76 10.86 -10.52 0.44
N GLY A 77 12.01 -10.12 1.01
CA GLY A 77 12.30 -10.27 2.45
C GLY A 77 11.30 -9.55 3.37
N SER A 78 10.56 -8.54 2.89
CA SER A 78 9.52 -7.86 3.66
C SER A 78 8.30 -8.74 3.93
N ASN A 79 8.08 -9.80 3.14
CA ASN A 79 6.96 -10.74 3.36
C ASN A 79 7.07 -11.48 4.70
N TYR A 80 8.27 -11.54 5.27
CA TYR A 80 8.55 -12.24 6.53
C TYR A 80 8.65 -11.29 7.73
N LEU A 81 8.47 -9.98 7.52
CA LEU A 81 8.44 -8.99 8.59
C LEU A 81 6.99 -8.76 9.03
N PRO A 82 6.69 -8.87 10.32
CA PRO A 82 5.34 -8.56 10.81
C PRO A 82 5.07 -7.06 10.67
N TYR A 83 3.78 -6.69 10.59
CA TYR A 83 3.33 -5.32 10.77
C TYR A 83 2.31 -5.27 11.91
N PRO A 84 2.52 -4.42 12.92
CA PRO A 84 3.64 -3.49 13.08
C PRO A 84 4.95 -4.21 13.43
N PHE A 85 6.07 -3.71 12.91
CA PHE A 85 7.40 -4.16 13.27
C PHE A 85 7.96 -3.29 14.39
N ARG A 86 8.22 -3.89 15.55
CA ARG A 86 8.85 -3.21 16.70
C ARG A 86 10.37 -3.02 16.55
N GLY A 87 10.97 -3.62 15.53
CA GLY A 87 12.38 -3.44 15.22
C GLY A 87 12.60 -2.39 14.13
N SER A 88 13.86 -2.21 13.77
CA SER A 88 14.23 -1.33 12.66
C SER A 88 14.13 -2.04 11.31
N ARG A 89 13.31 -1.50 10.41
CA ARG A 89 13.25 -1.98 9.02
C ARG A 89 14.57 -1.68 8.30
N ARG A 90 15.05 -2.69 7.56
CA ARG A 90 16.30 -2.60 6.77
C ARG A 90 16.04 -2.19 5.32
N PHE A 91 14.82 -2.35 4.84
CA PHE A 91 14.44 -2.06 3.47
C PHE A 91 14.01 -0.59 3.34
N TRP A 92 14.25 -0.03 2.15
CA TRP A 92 13.95 1.38 1.83
C TRP A 92 12.47 1.62 1.48
N ARG A 93 11.72 0.54 1.26
CA ARG A 93 10.28 0.50 1.01
C ARG A 93 9.58 -0.16 2.19
N CYS A 94 8.34 0.26 2.43
CA CYS A 94 7.43 -0.48 3.28
C CYS A 94 7.06 -1.83 2.66
N GLN A 95 6.54 -2.73 3.49
CA GLN A 95 5.91 -3.95 2.98
C GLN A 95 4.66 -3.62 2.17
N CYS A 96 4.25 -4.54 1.31
CA CYS A 96 2.93 -4.50 0.69
C CYS A 96 1.86 -4.67 1.78
N ASN A 97 0.61 -4.30 1.48
CA ASN A 97 -0.52 -4.43 2.40
C ASN A 97 -0.94 -5.91 2.65
N PHE A 98 -0.03 -6.68 3.23
CA PHE A 98 -0.18 -8.07 3.65
C PHE A 98 -0.58 -8.12 5.13
N PRO A 99 -1.52 -9.00 5.55
CA PRO A 99 -2.13 -10.09 4.80
C PRO A 99 -3.42 -9.74 4.03
N GLN A 100 -3.88 -8.49 4.06
CA GLN A 100 -5.26 -8.18 3.68
C GLN A 100 -5.47 -8.00 2.17
N SER A 101 -4.42 -7.74 1.37
CA SER A 101 -4.60 -7.45 -0.05
C SER A 101 -3.41 -7.79 -0.95
N PHE A 102 -2.17 -7.49 -0.55
CA PHE A 102 -1.01 -7.61 -1.43
C PHE A 102 0.17 -8.30 -0.76
N TRP A 103 0.97 -9.06 -1.52
CA TRP A 103 2.25 -9.63 -1.10
C TRP A 103 3.36 -9.18 -2.07
N CYS A 104 4.62 -9.26 -1.66
CA CYS A 104 5.72 -8.94 -2.56
C CYS A 104 6.07 -10.15 -3.44
N ALA A 105 5.59 -10.15 -4.69
CA ALA A 105 5.90 -11.15 -5.69
C ALA A 105 7.31 -10.93 -6.27
N PRO A 106 8.18 -11.95 -6.31
CA PRO A 106 9.49 -11.83 -6.95
C PRO A 106 9.37 -11.41 -8.42
N ASP A 107 10.09 -10.36 -8.81
CA ASP A 107 10.11 -9.86 -10.19
C ASP A 107 11.52 -10.06 -10.77
N PRO A 108 11.74 -10.97 -11.74
CA PRO A 108 13.05 -11.20 -12.33
C PRO A 108 13.57 -9.98 -13.12
N ALA A 109 12.70 -9.03 -13.49
CA ALA A 109 13.07 -7.78 -14.12
C ALA A 109 13.38 -6.66 -13.10
N SER A 110 13.24 -6.93 -11.79
CA SER A 110 13.61 -5.97 -10.75
C SER A 110 15.11 -5.66 -10.77
N PHE A 111 15.45 -4.38 -10.77
CA PHE A 111 16.83 -3.92 -10.63
C PHE A 111 17.39 -4.11 -9.20
N LEU A 112 16.51 -4.37 -8.22
CA LEU A 112 16.90 -4.67 -6.84
C LEU A 112 17.12 -6.19 -6.67
N PRO A 113 18.25 -6.64 -6.12
CA PRO A 113 18.44 -8.04 -5.73
C PRO A 113 17.37 -8.45 -4.71
N GLY A 114 16.63 -9.52 -4.97
CA GLY A 114 15.48 -9.91 -4.15
C GLY A 114 14.34 -8.89 -4.17
N GLY A 115 14.30 -8.03 -5.17
CA GLY A 115 13.19 -7.11 -5.40
C GLY A 115 12.03 -7.80 -6.09
N GLY A 116 10.89 -7.14 -6.00
CA GLY A 116 9.63 -7.65 -6.51
C GLY A 116 8.63 -6.54 -6.72
N ARG A 117 7.38 -6.93 -6.98
CA ARG A 117 6.24 -6.02 -7.03
C ARG A 117 5.13 -6.47 -6.08
N CYS A 118 4.44 -5.50 -5.52
CA CYS A 118 3.26 -5.78 -4.72
C CYS A 118 2.15 -6.29 -5.64
N GLU A 119 1.75 -7.54 -5.45
CA GLU A 119 0.71 -8.19 -6.24
C GLU A 119 -0.35 -8.77 -5.31
N ARG A 120 -1.57 -8.94 -5.83
CA ARG A 120 -2.67 -9.47 -5.02
C ARG A 120 -2.28 -10.85 -4.48
N TRP A 121 -2.39 -11.03 -3.17
CA TRP A 121 -2.14 -12.36 -2.60
C TRP A 121 -3.28 -13.29 -3.00
N VAL A 122 -2.93 -14.37 -3.71
CA VAL A 122 -3.85 -15.45 -4.03
C VAL A 122 -3.42 -16.66 -3.18
N PRO A 123 -4.28 -17.18 -2.29
CA PRO A 123 -3.96 -18.39 -1.57
C PRO A 123 -3.66 -19.51 -2.57
N PRO A 124 -2.69 -20.40 -2.29
CA PRO A 124 -2.55 -21.61 -3.08
C PRO A 124 -3.90 -22.32 -3.09
N ALA A 125 -4.43 -22.59 -4.28
CA ALA A 125 -5.70 -23.30 -4.41
C ALA A 125 -5.60 -24.58 -3.58
N ASN A 126 -6.59 -24.80 -2.72
CA ASN A 126 -6.72 -26.09 -2.05
C ASN A 126 -6.89 -27.12 -3.16
N THR A 127 -5.82 -27.85 -3.49
CA THR A 127 -5.84 -28.94 -4.47
C THR A 127 -6.65 -30.08 -3.88
N THR A 128 -7.96 -29.90 -3.78
CA THR A 128 -8.88 -31.01 -3.94
C THR A 128 -8.90 -31.26 -5.43
N SER A 129 -8.09 -32.20 -5.86
CA SER A 129 -8.18 -32.85 -7.15
C SER A 129 -9.59 -33.42 -7.30
N THR A 130 -10.52 -32.62 -7.82
CA THR A 130 -11.70 -33.15 -8.50
C THR A 130 -11.18 -33.72 -9.82
N SER A 131 -10.73 -34.98 -9.75
CA SER A 131 -10.67 -35.87 -10.88
C SER A 131 -12.05 -35.81 -11.52
N SER A 132 -12.14 -35.13 -12.66
CA SER A 132 -13.32 -35.14 -13.50
C SER A 132 -13.78 -36.58 -13.67
N THR A 133 -15.06 -36.75 -13.40
CA THR A 133 -15.85 -37.97 -13.47
C THR A 133 -15.60 -38.76 -14.74
N GLU A 134 -15.56 -40.08 -14.54
CA GLU A 134 -15.95 -41.09 -15.50
C GLU A 134 -17.23 -40.64 -16.23
N ASP A 135 -17.21 -40.64 -17.56
CA ASP A 135 -18.43 -40.75 -18.34
C ASP A 135 -18.29 -41.88 -19.37
N ALA A 136 -19.36 -42.67 -19.38
CA ALA A 136 -19.56 -43.97 -19.99
C ALA A 136 -19.44 -43.99 -21.52
N GLY A 137 -19.19 -45.18 -22.05
CA GLY A 137 -19.24 -45.45 -23.48
C GLY A 137 -20.64 -45.37 -24.08
N SER A 138 -20.67 -45.27 -25.41
CA SER A 138 -21.64 -45.89 -26.33
C SER A 138 -21.27 -45.52 -27.77
N GLY A 139 -21.19 -46.54 -28.64
CA GLY A 139 -20.97 -46.40 -30.09
C GLY A 139 -20.20 -47.55 -30.68
#